data_AF-G5GHT9-F1
#
_entry.id   AF-G5GHT9-F1
#
_cell.length_a   1.000
_cell.length_b   1.000
_cell.length_c   1.000
_cell.angle_alpha   90.00
_cell.angle_beta   90.00
_cell.angle_gamma   90.00
#
_symmetry.space_group_name_H-M   'P 1'
#
loop_
_entity.id
_entity.type
_entity.pdbx_description
1 polymer ?
#
loop_
_entity_poly.entity_id
_entity_poly.type
_entity_poly.pdbx_seq_one_letter_code
_entity_poly.pdbx_strand_id
1 'polypeptide(L)'
;MIKKKLVCMAAVSAFVLLTAMSSFAAVKIKKTLPNGWKRDDRGWWFVNNDGSYTKNGWQWIGKRCYYFDDAGYMYENNTTPDGYTVNENGAWTVDGVVQIREDAKADEKYFNTKVTEKFGELTCITPTKIKDRGDYYEVEAVVSKGIPAADGTTEQFSTVVRVKKDVIVHMMDGDKKTDLELLYYMLNRKYTNWRMFAPGTPNVVLNEEGYITEFYDVVGR
;
A
#
# COMPACT_ATOMS: atom_id res chain seq x y z
N MET A 1 -8.41 37.19 5.62
CA MET A 1 -7.50 36.23 4.98
C MET A 1 -8.26 34.96 4.69
N ILE A 2 -8.65 34.75 3.43
CA ILE A 2 -9.59 33.71 3.00
C ILE A 2 -8.79 32.52 2.47
N LYS A 3 -8.97 31.35 3.10
CA LYS A 3 -8.39 30.07 2.69
C LYS A 3 -8.99 29.65 1.35
N LYS A 4 -8.20 29.66 0.27
CA LYS A 4 -8.60 29.12 -1.04
C LYS A 4 -8.52 27.59 -0.99
N LYS A 5 -9.67 26.93 -0.97
CA LYS A 5 -9.80 25.49 -1.22
C LYS A 5 -9.71 25.26 -2.73
N LEU A 6 -8.88 24.32 -3.17
CA LEU A 6 -8.84 23.86 -4.56
C LEU A 6 -10.16 23.15 -4.90
N VAL A 7 -10.80 23.55 -5.99
CA VAL A 7 -11.94 22.87 -6.63
C VAL A 7 -11.50 22.55 -8.05
N CYS A 8 -11.46 21.26 -8.42
CA CYS A 8 -11.29 20.84 -9.82
C CYS A 8 -12.65 20.96 -10.54
N MET A 9 -12.68 21.76 -11.61
CA MET A 9 -13.86 21.98 -12.45
C MET A 9 -14.27 20.71 -13.21
N ALA A 10 -15.56 20.39 -13.15
CA ALA A 10 -16.25 19.57 -14.14
C ALA A 10 -16.73 20.46 -15.30
N ALA A 11 -16.55 20.02 -16.54
CA ALA A 11 -17.16 20.62 -17.71
C ALA A 11 -18.11 19.61 -18.38
N VAL A 12 -19.35 20.05 -18.64
CA VAL A 12 -20.40 19.33 -19.36
C VAL A 12 -20.57 19.99 -20.73
N SER A 13 -20.71 19.20 -21.80
CA SER A 13 -21.49 19.62 -22.99
C SER A 13 -21.88 18.45 -23.93
N ALA A 14 -23.17 18.08 -23.84
CA ALA A 14 -24.18 17.69 -24.85
C ALA A 14 -23.85 16.99 -26.21
N PHE A 15 -24.45 15.79 -26.36
CA PHE A 15 -25.37 15.29 -27.42
C PHE A 15 -24.95 15.18 -28.91
N VAL A 16 -24.81 13.93 -29.45
CA VAL A 16 -25.30 13.50 -30.80
C VAL A 16 -25.67 11.99 -30.81
N LEU A 17 -26.75 11.72 -31.56
CA LEU A 17 -27.56 10.52 -31.85
C LEU A 17 -26.91 9.14 -32.13
N LEU A 18 -27.76 8.15 -31.82
CA LEU A 18 -27.70 6.70 -32.05
C LEU A 18 -27.40 6.29 -33.52
N THR A 19 -26.34 5.52 -33.74
CA THR A 19 -26.36 4.40 -34.70
C THR A 19 -25.76 3.17 -34.04
N ALA A 20 -26.57 2.11 -33.95
CA ALA A 20 -26.13 0.80 -33.47
C ALA A 20 -25.17 0.20 -34.50
N MET A 21 -23.90 0.06 -34.14
CA MET A 21 -22.94 -0.75 -34.87
C MET A 21 -22.32 -1.76 -33.91
N SER A 22 -22.47 -3.01 -34.31
CA SER A 22 -22.08 -4.25 -33.65
C SER A 22 -20.85 -4.13 -32.73
N SER A 23 -21.08 -4.45 -31.46
CA SER A 23 -20.07 -4.51 -30.41
C SER A 23 -19.01 -5.57 -30.69
N PHE A 24 -18.01 -5.25 -31.51
CA PHE A 24 -16.67 -5.77 -31.25
C PHE A 24 -16.12 -4.89 -30.14
N ALA A 25 -16.23 -5.37 -28.90
CA ALA A 25 -15.40 -4.83 -27.83
C ALA A 25 -13.95 -4.96 -28.31
N ALA A 26 -13.36 -3.85 -28.77
CA ALA A 26 -11.94 -3.80 -29.05
C ALA A 26 -11.27 -4.23 -27.74
N VAL A 27 -10.63 -5.41 -27.75
CA VAL A 27 -9.72 -5.82 -26.70
C VAL A 27 -8.68 -4.69 -26.64
N LYS A 28 -8.83 -3.78 -25.69
CA LYS A 28 -7.79 -2.82 -25.34
C LYS A 28 -6.67 -3.66 -24.77
N ILE A 29 -5.78 -4.14 -25.64
CA ILE A 29 -4.50 -4.68 -25.23
C ILE A 29 -3.81 -3.50 -24.54
N LYS A 30 -3.84 -3.52 -23.20
CA LYS A 30 -3.17 -2.54 -22.37
C LYS A 30 -1.68 -2.77 -22.61
N LYS A 31 -1.12 -2.06 -23.60
CA LYS A 31 0.32 -2.05 -23.85
C LYS A 31 0.95 -1.59 -22.55
N THR A 32 1.54 -2.53 -21.82
CA THR A 32 2.23 -2.23 -20.58
C THR A 32 3.56 -1.62 -21.00
N LEU A 33 3.55 -0.30 -21.20
CA LEU A 33 4.77 0.45 -21.43
C LEU A 33 5.60 0.40 -20.13
N PRO A 34 6.93 0.25 -20.21
CA PRO A 34 7.77 0.26 -19.02
C PRO A 34 7.69 1.64 -18.34
N ASN A 35 6.85 1.72 -17.31
CA ASN A 35 6.64 2.85 -16.43
C ASN A 35 7.74 2.91 -15.34
N GLY A 36 7.83 4.03 -14.64
CA GLY A 36 8.76 4.24 -13.54
C GLY A 36 9.91 5.20 -13.85
N TRP A 37 10.89 5.22 -12.94
CA TRP A 37 12.07 6.07 -13.04
C TRP A 37 12.98 5.64 -14.19
N LYS A 38 13.49 6.64 -14.91
CA LYS A 38 14.46 6.51 -16.00
C LYS A 38 15.54 7.57 -15.84
N ARG A 39 16.73 7.30 -16.40
CA ARG A 39 17.89 8.18 -16.31
C ARG A 39 18.69 8.18 -17.60
N ASP A 40 19.22 9.35 -17.94
CA ASP A 40 20.24 9.57 -18.95
C ASP A 40 21.34 10.51 -18.39
N ASP A 41 22.18 11.05 -19.27
CA ASP A 41 23.26 11.97 -18.90
C ASP A 41 22.76 13.34 -18.38
N ARG A 42 21.51 13.71 -18.67
CA ARG A 42 20.90 14.97 -18.24
C ARG A 42 20.27 14.84 -16.87
N GLY A 43 19.68 13.68 -16.54
CA GLY A 43 19.14 13.43 -15.22
C GLY A 43 18.05 12.37 -15.19
N TRP A 44 17.26 12.40 -14.12
CA TRP A 44 16.15 11.47 -13.90
C TRP A 44 14.83 12.02 -14.45
N TRP A 45 14.00 11.18 -15.05
CA TRP A 45 12.59 11.49 -15.34
C TRP A 45 11.69 10.32 -14.95
N PHE A 46 10.39 10.59 -14.85
CA PHE A 46 9.41 9.57 -14.45
C PHE A 46 8.39 9.32 -15.55
N VAL A 47 8.25 8.05 -15.97
CA VAL A 47 7.26 7.60 -16.95
C VAL A 47 6.02 7.08 -16.20
N ASN A 48 4.88 7.72 -16.45
CA ASN A 48 3.58 7.35 -15.90
C ASN A 48 3.03 6.07 -16.52
N ASN A 49 2.01 5.48 -15.90
CA ASN A 49 1.39 4.22 -16.32
C ASN A 49 0.76 4.29 -17.73
N ASP A 50 0.38 5.48 -18.17
CA ASP A 50 -0.17 5.74 -19.51
C ASP A 50 0.92 6.00 -20.56
N GLY A 51 2.21 5.96 -20.17
CA GLY A 51 3.35 6.26 -21.02
C GLY A 51 3.68 7.74 -21.16
N SER A 52 2.91 8.65 -20.55
CA SER A 52 3.29 10.05 -20.41
C SER A 52 4.44 10.21 -19.41
N TYR A 53 5.03 11.40 -19.31
CA TYR A 53 6.00 11.73 -18.28
C TYR A 53 5.65 13.06 -17.63
N THR A 54 6.07 13.22 -16.39
CA THR A 54 5.82 14.43 -15.61
C THR A 54 6.81 15.52 -15.99
N LYS A 55 6.30 16.74 -16.11
CA LYS A 55 7.09 17.95 -16.39
C LYS A 55 6.43 19.17 -15.78
N ASN A 56 7.23 20.20 -15.54
CA ASN A 56 6.85 21.51 -15.04
C ASN A 56 5.98 21.45 -13.77
N GLY A 57 6.50 20.79 -12.74
CA GLY A 57 5.81 20.74 -11.46
C GLY A 57 6.13 19.55 -10.58
N TRP A 58 5.38 19.48 -9.49
CA TRP A 58 5.49 18.46 -8.46
C TRP A 58 4.70 17.20 -8.79
N GLN A 59 5.27 16.04 -8.47
CA GLN A 59 4.55 14.77 -8.47
C GLN A 59 4.91 13.94 -7.25
N TRP A 60 3.88 13.38 -6.62
CA TRP A 60 4.02 12.33 -5.64
C TRP A 60 4.30 11.00 -6.34
N ILE A 61 5.48 10.43 -6.10
CA ILE A 61 5.89 9.13 -6.62
C ILE A 61 6.12 8.22 -5.42
N GLY A 62 5.23 7.24 -5.26
CA GLY A 62 5.14 6.48 -4.02
C GLY A 62 4.79 7.41 -2.85
N LYS A 63 5.69 7.50 -1.88
CA LYS A 63 5.49 8.24 -0.63
C LYS A 63 6.05 9.67 -0.66
N ARG A 64 6.93 9.99 -1.62
CA ARG A 64 7.72 11.23 -1.64
C ARG A 64 7.29 12.13 -2.80
N CYS A 65 7.56 13.42 -2.66
CA CYS A 65 7.26 14.42 -3.68
C CYS A 65 8.55 14.85 -4.39
N TYR A 66 8.48 14.97 -5.71
CA TYR A 66 9.60 15.30 -6.60
C TYR A 66 9.18 16.41 -7.55
N TYR A 67 10.09 17.34 -7.86
CA TYR A 67 9.83 18.43 -8.80
C TYR A 67 10.53 18.15 -10.13
N PHE A 68 9.83 18.40 -11.23
CA PHE A 68 10.33 18.21 -12.59
C PHE A 68 10.37 19.54 -13.35
N ASP A 69 11.45 19.79 -14.09
CA ASP A 69 11.61 20.93 -14.98
C ASP A 69 10.66 20.87 -16.20
N ASP A 70 10.72 21.88 -17.06
CA ASP A 70 9.88 21.98 -18.25
C ASP A 70 10.16 20.90 -19.31
N ALA A 71 11.37 20.34 -19.32
CA ALA A 71 11.78 19.21 -20.14
C ALA A 71 11.40 17.84 -19.53
N GLY A 72 11.03 17.78 -18.25
CA GLY A 72 10.64 16.58 -17.52
C GLY A 72 11.74 15.94 -16.68
N TYR A 73 12.86 16.63 -16.45
CA TYR A 73 13.94 16.15 -15.59
C TYR A 73 13.74 16.60 -14.14
N MET A 74 14.01 15.67 -13.23
CA MET A 74 13.85 15.84 -11.79
C MET A 74 14.96 16.74 -11.24
N TYR A 75 14.59 17.67 -10.36
CA TYR A 75 15.56 18.39 -9.53
C TYR A 75 16.14 17.46 -8.46
N GLU A 76 17.46 17.52 -8.24
CA GLU A 76 18.16 16.90 -7.11
C GLU A 76 19.18 17.86 -6.52
N ASN A 77 19.35 17.81 -5.20
CA ASN A 77 20.28 18.64 -4.42
C ASN A 77 20.21 20.15 -4.75
N ASN A 78 19.00 20.69 -4.87
CA ASN A 78 18.81 22.05 -5.35
C ASN A 78 17.53 22.69 -4.76
N THR A 79 17.37 23.99 -5.01
CA THR A 79 16.14 24.75 -4.73
C THR A 79 15.30 24.83 -5.99
N THR A 80 14.03 24.47 -5.90
CA THR A 80 13.07 24.53 -7.00
C THR A 80 12.70 25.98 -7.32
N PRO A 81 12.19 26.29 -8.53
CA PRO A 81 11.82 27.66 -8.91
C PRO A 81 10.75 28.31 -8.02
N ASP A 82 9.92 27.50 -7.34
CA ASP A 82 8.91 27.94 -6.39
C ASP A 82 9.43 28.04 -4.93
N GLY A 83 10.74 27.87 -4.72
CA GLY A 83 11.44 28.18 -3.47
C GLY A 83 11.53 27.04 -2.45
N TYR A 84 11.17 25.81 -2.81
CA TYR A 84 11.33 24.65 -1.93
C TYR A 84 12.64 23.93 -2.18
N THR A 85 13.11 23.16 -1.20
CA THR A 85 14.38 22.43 -1.30
C THR A 85 14.15 20.95 -1.56
N VAL A 86 14.96 20.35 -2.42
CA VAL A 86 15.02 18.89 -2.61
C VAL A 86 16.41 18.36 -2.21
N ASN A 87 16.46 17.16 -1.63
CA ASN A 87 17.72 16.54 -1.23
C ASN A 87 18.48 15.90 -2.40
N GLU A 88 19.61 15.24 -2.12
CA GLU A 88 20.43 14.51 -3.11
C GLU A 88 19.69 13.43 -3.90
N ASN A 89 18.53 12.96 -3.42
CA ASN A 89 17.69 11.99 -4.09
C ASN A 89 16.47 12.64 -4.78
N GLY A 90 16.44 13.97 -4.86
CA GLY A 90 15.35 14.77 -5.45
C GLY A 90 14.06 14.82 -4.62
N ALA A 91 14.06 14.27 -3.41
CA ALA A 91 12.89 14.29 -2.56
C ALA A 91 12.72 15.65 -1.89
N TRP A 92 11.50 16.18 -1.91
CA TRP A 92 11.12 17.42 -1.22
C TRP A 92 11.48 17.37 0.27
N THR A 93 12.06 18.47 0.77
CA THR A 93 12.43 18.67 2.16
C THR A 93 11.90 19.98 2.72
N VAL A 94 11.73 20.01 4.04
CA VAL A 94 11.52 21.23 4.84
C VAL A 94 12.51 21.15 5.98
N ASP A 95 13.37 22.16 6.13
CA ASP A 95 14.46 22.20 7.13
C ASP A 95 15.35 20.94 7.09
N GLY A 96 15.62 20.44 5.88
CA GLY A 96 16.42 19.21 5.65
C GLY A 96 15.67 17.90 5.90
N VAL A 97 14.42 17.94 6.37
CA VAL A 97 13.59 16.76 6.63
C VAL A 97 12.73 16.42 5.42
N VAL A 98 12.86 15.19 4.90
CA VAL A 98 12.10 14.70 3.74
C VAL A 98 10.60 14.67 4.04
N GLN A 99 9.82 15.28 3.14
CA GLN A 99 8.37 15.29 3.22
C GLN A 99 7.77 14.04 2.60
N ILE A 100 6.83 13.44 3.33
CA ILE A 100 6.06 12.27 2.92
C ILE A 100 4.59 12.68 2.80
N ARG A 101 3.86 12.10 1.83
CA ARG A 101 2.42 12.35 1.57
C ARG A 101 1.65 12.10 2.87
N GLU A 102 0.69 12.94 3.29
CA GLU A 102 0.08 12.81 4.62
C GLU A 102 -0.62 11.46 4.88
N ASP A 103 -1.30 10.92 3.89
CA ASP A 103 -1.85 9.56 3.87
C ASP A 103 -0.77 8.47 3.75
N ALA A 104 0.46 8.82 3.40
CA ALA A 104 1.66 7.98 3.54
C ALA A 104 2.47 8.26 4.83
N LYS A 105 2.16 9.33 5.60
CA LYS A 105 2.73 9.61 6.94
C LYS A 105 2.15 8.66 8.00
N ALA A 106 1.09 7.93 7.68
CA ALA A 106 0.61 6.80 8.46
C ALA A 106 1.63 5.65 8.59
N ASP A 107 2.82 5.77 7.99
CA ASP A 107 3.73 4.65 7.76
C ASP A 107 5.12 4.80 8.43
N GLU A 108 5.31 5.74 9.37
CA GLU A 108 6.57 5.84 10.13
C GLU A 108 6.43 5.97 11.66
N LYS A 109 5.26 6.36 12.19
CA LYS A 109 5.01 6.41 13.66
C LYS A 109 3.81 5.59 14.15
N TYR A 110 3.00 5.04 13.25
CA TYR A 110 1.90 4.15 13.60
C TYR A 110 1.80 3.07 12.53
N PHE A 111 2.64 2.05 12.63
CA PHE A 111 2.55 0.87 11.77
C PHE A 111 1.21 0.18 12.06
N ASN A 112 0.20 0.64 11.34
CA ASN A 112 -1.16 0.19 11.24
C ASN A 112 -1.76 -0.41 12.53
N THR A 113 -2.03 0.44 13.53
CA THR A 113 -2.93 0.12 14.66
C THR A 113 -4.39 -0.15 14.21
N LYS A 114 -4.66 -0.12 12.91
CA LYS A 114 -5.98 -0.07 12.28
C LYS A 114 -6.21 -1.16 11.24
N VAL A 115 -5.37 -2.19 11.17
CA VAL A 115 -5.58 -3.35 10.25
C VAL A 115 -6.97 -3.95 10.44
N THR A 116 -7.50 -3.86 11.66
CA THR A 116 -8.85 -4.28 12.05
C THR A 116 -9.93 -3.21 11.92
N GLU A 117 -9.62 -1.93 11.66
CA GLU A 117 -10.66 -0.89 11.58
C GLU A 117 -11.51 -0.99 10.32
N LYS A 118 -10.91 -1.44 9.21
CA LYS A 118 -11.60 -1.48 7.92
C LYS A 118 -12.54 -2.68 7.81
N PHE A 119 -12.14 -3.83 8.35
CA PHE A 119 -12.88 -5.09 8.20
C PHE A 119 -13.35 -5.68 9.52
N GLY A 120 -13.01 -5.10 10.66
CA GLY A 120 -13.42 -5.56 11.98
C GLY A 120 -13.02 -7.02 12.21
N GLU A 121 -13.98 -7.80 12.70
CA GLU A 121 -13.85 -9.24 12.91
C GLU A 121 -13.59 -10.02 11.62
N LEU A 122 -13.92 -9.49 10.44
CA LEU A 122 -13.69 -10.18 9.16
C LEU A 122 -12.25 -10.02 8.66
N THR A 123 -11.36 -9.37 9.39
CA THR A 123 -9.99 -9.11 8.92
C THR A 123 -9.23 -10.41 8.70
N CYS A 124 -8.85 -10.69 7.45
CA CYS A 124 -7.91 -11.76 7.12
C CYS A 124 -6.59 -11.13 6.70
N ILE A 125 -5.48 -11.54 7.31
CA ILE A 125 -4.13 -11.11 6.91
C ILE A 125 -3.40 -12.32 6.34
N THR A 126 -2.99 -12.20 5.08
CA THR A 126 -2.21 -13.22 4.35
C THR A 126 -0.82 -12.68 4.06
N PRO A 127 0.23 -13.16 4.75
CA PRO A 127 1.61 -12.81 4.45
C PRO A 127 2.00 -13.19 3.04
N THR A 128 2.71 -12.28 2.37
CA THR A 128 3.33 -12.51 1.06
C THR A 128 4.84 -12.53 1.17
N LYS A 129 5.41 -11.78 2.11
CA LYS A 129 6.85 -11.76 2.39
C LYS A 129 7.12 -11.43 3.84
N ILE A 130 8.04 -12.16 4.46
CA ILE A 130 8.43 -11.96 5.85
C ILE A 130 9.91 -11.59 5.90
N LYS A 131 10.24 -10.56 6.68
CA LYS A 131 11.61 -10.12 6.97
C LYS A 131 11.84 -10.19 8.46
N ASP A 132 12.92 -10.84 8.86
CA ASP A 132 13.38 -10.82 10.25
C ASP A 132 14.07 -9.47 10.55
N ARG A 133 13.68 -8.82 11.64
CA ARG A 133 14.25 -7.57 12.13
C ARG A 133 14.94 -7.72 13.50
N GLY A 134 15.20 -8.95 13.94
CA GLY A 134 15.70 -9.26 15.28
C GLY A 134 14.56 -9.41 16.26
N ASP A 135 14.02 -8.30 16.75
CA ASP A 135 13.01 -8.30 17.83
C ASP A 135 11.56 -8.55 17.34
N TYR A 136 11.35 -8.51 16.02
CA TYR A 136 10.04 -8.71 15.39
C TYR A 136 10.19 -9.15 13.93
N TYR A 137 9.08 -9.55 13.32
CA TYR A 137 8.96 -9.75 11.88
C TYR A 137 8.25 -8.58 11.21
N GLU A 138 8.81 -8.08 10.12
CA GLU A 138 8.12 -7.19 9.19
C GLU A 138 7.51 -8.04 8.08
N VAL A 139 6.19 -7.95 7.92
CA VAL A 139 5.43 -8.84 7.06
C VAL A 139 4.68 -8.02 6.01
N GLU A 140 5.10 -8.10 4.76
CA GLU A 140 4.27 -7.67 3.62
C GLU A 140 3.08 -8.63 3.55
N ALA A 141 1.87 -8.09 3.51
CA ALA A 141 0.65 -8.87 3.58
C ALA A 141 -0.47 -8.29 2.71
N VAL A 142 -1.36 -9.17 2.26
CA VAL A 142 -2.66 -8.80 1.73
C VAL A 142 -3.69 -8.91 2.85
N VAL A 143 -4.42 -7.83 3.08
CA VAL A 143 -5.51 -7.76 4.06
C VAL A 143 -6.83 -7.78 3.29
N SER A 144 -7.75 -8.67 3.65
CA SER A 144 -9.06 -8.82 2.99
C SER A 144 -10.23 -8.86 3.96
N LYS A 145 -11.42 -8.54 3.45
CA LYS A 145 -12.70 -8.70 4.14
C LYS A 145 -13.17 -10.16 4.12
N GLY A 146 -12.74 -10.94 5.09
CA GLY A 146 -12.98 -12.37 5.21
C GLY A 146 -11.96 -13.17 4.43
N ILE A 147 -12.20 -14.49 4.33
CA ILE A 147 -11.36 -15.37 3.51
C ILE A 147 -11.52 -14.95 2.04
N PRO A 148 -10.42 -14.68 1.31
CA PRO A 148 -10.49 -14.38 -0.11
C PRO A 148 -11.23 -15.49 -0.86
N ALA A 149 -12.27 -15.15 -1.61
CA ALA A 149 -12.93 -16.09 -2.50
C ALA A 149 -11.98 -16.51 -3.63
N ALA A 150 -12.10 -17.75 -4.11
CA ALA A 150 -11.26 -18.27 -5.20
C ALA A 150 -11.39 -17.47 -6.51
N ASP A 151 -12.45 -16.67 -6.65
CA ASP A 151 -12.73 -15.79 -7.79
C ASP A 151 -12.16 -14.36 -7.64
N GLY A 152 -11.55 -14.02 -6.49
CA GLY A 152 -10.89 -12.74 -6.25
C GLY A 152 -11.83 -11.54 -6.01
N THR A 153 -13.12 -11.77 -5.73
CA THR A 153 -14.12 -10.69 -5.55
C THR A 153 -14.11 -10.03 -4.17
N THR A 154 -13.24 -10.47 -3.26
CA THR A 154 -13.18 -9.94 -1.88
C THR A 154 -12.42 -8.62 -1.84
N GLU A 155 -13.00 -7.62 -1.17
CA GLU A 155 -12.31 -6.33 -0.94
C GLU A 155 -10.98 -6.56 -0.20
N GLN A 156 -9.89 -6.05 -0.75
CA GLN A 156 -8.55 -6.27 -0.24
C GLN A 156 -7.63 -5.05 -0.43
N PHE A 157 -6.57 -4.97 0.37
CA PHE A 157 -5.49 -4.02 0.20
C PHE A 157 -4.16 -4.62 0.66
N SER A 158 -3.06 -4.18 0.07
CA SER A 158 -1.71 -4.60 0.48
C SER A 158 -1.14 -3.64 1.52
N THR A 159 -0.47 -4.18 2.53
CA THR A 159 0.17 -3.39 3.60
C THR A 159 1.39 -4.13 4.19
N VAL A 160 2.05 -3.50 5.14
CA VAL A 160 3.10 -4.11 5.96
C VAL A 160 2.63 -4.13 7.40
N VAL A 161 2.65 -5.31 8.04
CA VAL A 161 2.35 -5.50 9.45
C VAL A 161 3.60 -5.90 10.23
N ARG A 162 3.60 -5.67 11.54
CA ARG A 162 4.68 -6.09 12.44
C ARG A 162 4.16 -7.14 13.39
N VAL A 163 4.91 -8.22 13.54
CA VAL A 163 4.54 -9.37 14.35
C VAL A 163 5.64 -9.60 15.37
N LYS A 164 5.33 -9.56 16.67
CA LYS A 164 6.33 -9.89 17.69
C LYS A 164 6.75 -11.36 17.59
N LYS A 165 7.93 -11.69 18.09
CA LYS A 165 8.46 -13.06 18.05
C LYS A 165 7.73 -14.00 19.01
N ASP A 166 7.27 -13.46 20.12
CA ASP A 166 6.57 -14.13 21.22
C ASP A 166 5.05 -14.15 21.02
N VAL A 167 4.58 -13.96 19.79
CA VAL A 167 3.16 -14.02 19.47
C VAL A 167 2.58 -15.40 19.75
N ILE A 168 1.43 -15.41 20.41
CA ILE A 168 0.62 -16.61 20.60
C ILE A 168 -0.31 -16.76 19.41
N VAL A 169 -0.25 -17.95 18.79
CA VAL A 169 -1.15 -18.34 17.70
C VAL A 169 -2.22 -19.27 18.26
N HIS A 170 -3.46 -18.80 18.22
CA HIS A 170 -4.63 -19.54 18.69
C HIS A 170 -5.24 -20.33 17.54
N MET A 171 -4.91 -21.62 17.46
CA MET A 171 -5.49 -22.54 16.49
C MET A 171 -6.88 -22.98 16.94
N MET A 172 -7.86 -22.77 16.08
CA MET A 172 -9.26 -23.14 16.29
C MET A 172 -9.62 -24.36 15.44
N ASP A 173 -10.11 -25.42 16.07
CA ASP A 173 -10.69 -26.60 15.43
C ASP A 173 -12.13 -26.79 15.95
N GLY A 174 -13.09 -26.20 15.22
CA GLY A 174 -14.43 -25.98 15.76
C GLY A 174 -14.36 -25.12 17.04
N ASP A 175 -14.89 -25.65 18.14
CA ASP A 175 -14.86 -24.98 19.45
C ASP A 175 -13.56 -25.20 20.24
N LYS A 176 -12.66 -26.04 19.75
CA LYS A 176 -11.39 -26.34 20.43
C LYS A 176 -10.34 -25.28 20.09
N LYS A 177 -9.73 -24.71 21.14
CA LYS A 177 -8.60 -23.77 21.03
C LYS A 177 -7.30 -24.46 21.45
N THR A 178 -6.25 -24.32 20.63
CA THR A 178 -4.88 -24.77 20.94
C THR A 178 -3.91 -23.61 20.72
N ASP A 179 -3.07 -23.33 21.71
CA ASP A 179 -2.10 -22.24 21.63
C ASP A 179 -0.77 -22.77 21.10
N LEU A 180 -0.22 -22.09 20.10
CA LEU A 180 1.06 -22.41 19.49
C LEU A 180 1.99 -21.19 19.56
N GLU A 181 3.28 -21.46 19.75
CA GLU A 181 4.31 -20.45 19.48
C GLU A 181 4.38 -20.14 17.98
N LEU A 182 4.60 -18.88 17.64
CA LEU A 182 4.69 -18.42 16.25
C LEU A 182 5.70 -19.23 15.42
N LEU A 183 6.89 -19.52 15.95
CA LEU A 183 7.91 -20.27 15.20
C LEU A 183 7.45 -21.69 14.87
N TYR A 184 6.80 -22.37 15.82
CA TYR A 184 6.25 -23.71 15.61
C TYR A 184 5.12 -23.69 14.58
N TYR A 185 4.25 -22.68 14.61
CA TYR A 185 3.21 -22.46 13.61
C TYR A 185 3.80 -22.27 12.20
N MET A 186 4.83 -21.42 12.07
CA MET A 186 5.53 -21.13 10.81
C MET A 186 6.16 -22.38 10.16
N LEU A 187 6.81 -23.21 10.97
CA LEU A 187 7.48 -24.42 10.52
C LEU A 187 6.50 -25.45 9.96
N ASN A 188 5.35 -25.64 10.63
CA ASN A 188 4.37 -26.64 10.24
C ASN A 188 3.50 -26.24 9.05
N ARG A 189 3.25 -24.94 8.83
CA ARG A 189 2.41 -24.45 7.71
C ARG A 189 3.18 -24.09 6.44
N LYS A 190 4.51 -24.24 6.45
CA LYS A 190 5.46 -23.59 5.53
C LYS A 190 5.35 -22.07 5.66
N TYR A 191 6.49 -21.40 5.85
CA TYR A 191 6.67 -19.99 6.20
C TYR A 191 5.80 -18.94 5.47
N THR A 192 5.09 -19.28 4.40
CA THR A 192 4.37 -18.36 3.51
C THR A 192 2.84 -18.35 3.67
N ASN A 193 2.25 -19.28 4.42
CA ASN A 193 0.80 -19.46 4.44
C ASN A 193 0.17 -19.17 5.80
N TRP A 194 0.47 -18.00 6.38
CA TRP A 194 -0.23 -17.62 7.60
C TRP A 194 -1.59 -17.08 7.20
N ARG A 195 -2.66 -17.64 7.73
CA ARG A 195 -3.97 -17.01 7.64
C ARG A 195 -4.27 -16.52 9.03
N MET A 196 -4.17 -15.21 9.21
CA MET A 196 -4.59 -14.59 10.46
C MET A 196 -6.08 -14.34 10.28
N PHE A 197 -6.90 -15.29 10.69
CA PHE A 197 -8.32 -15.38 10.35
C PHE A 197 -9.17 -15.73 11.56
N ALA A 198 -10.35 -15.11 11.64
CA ALA A 198 -11.25 -15.31 12.75
C ALA A 198 -12.69 -14.90 12.46
N PRO A 199 -13.60 -15.82 12.18
CA PRO A 199 -15.01 -15.48 12.11
C PRO A 199 -15.55 -15.28 13.54
N GLY A 200 -16.15 -14.11 13.81
CA GLY A 200 -16.97 -13.85 15.00
C GLY A 200 -16.23 -13.62 16.32
N THR A 201 -14.93 -13.28 16.30
CA THR A 201 -14.13 -12.91 17.49
C THR A 201 -13.02 -11.90 17.15
N PRO A 202 -12.61 -11.01 18.07
CA PRO A 202 -11.59 -9.97 17.84
C PRO A 202 -10.17 -10.55 17.93
N ASN A 203 -9.60 -10.94 16.79
CA ASN A 203 -8.55 -11.98 16.78
C ASN A 203 -7.23 -11.62 16.08
N VAL A 204 -6.93 -10.33 15.96
CA VAL A 204 -5.54 -9.85 15.83
C VAL A 204 -5.36 -8.80 16.91
N VAL A 205 -4.59 -9.15 17.95
CA VAL A 205 -4.35 -8.28 19.09
C VAL A 205 -3.10 -7.47 18.80
N LEU A 206 -3.27 -6.15 18.79
CA LEU A 206 -2.19 -5.19 18.59
C LEU A 206 -1.82 -4.60 19.95
N ASN A 207 -0.52 -4.48 20.25
CA ASN A 207 -0.08 -3.64 21.36
C ASN A 207 -0.24 -2.14 21.02
N GLU A 208 0.04 -1.26 21.99
CA GLU A 208 -0.05 0.20 21.82
C GLU A 208 0.84 0.76 20.69
N GLU A 209 1.88 0.01 20.33
CA GLU A 209 2.83 0.35 19.27
C GLU A 209 2.42 -0.19 17.87
N GLY A 210 1.31 -0.95 17.78
CA GLY A 210 0.81 -1.53 16.54
C GLY A 210 1.47 -2.87 16.14
N TYR A 211 2.15 -3.54 17.07
CA TYR A 211 2.65 -4.90 16.84
C TYR A 211 1.58 -5.92 17.14
N ILE A 212 1.45 -6.89 16.25
CA ILE A 212 0.66 -8.08 16.50
C ILE A 212 1.33 -8.87 17.63
N THR A 213 0.53 -9.18 18.64
CA THR A 213 0.92 -9.89 19.87
C THR A 213 0.14 -11.21 20.02
N GLU A 214 -1.04 -11.31 19.43
CA GLU A 214 -1.83 -12.54 19.38
C GLU A 214 -2.62 -12.59 18.06
N PHE A 215 -2.80 -13.78 17.50
CA PHE A 215 -3.78 -13.97 16.43
C PHE A 215 -4.38 -15.37 16.41
N TYR A 216 -5.49 -15.51 15.70
CA TYR A 216 -6.20 -16.77 15.57
C TYR A 216 -6.12 -17.29 14.12
N ASP A 217 -6.17 -18.61 13.98
CA ASP A 217 -6.24 -19.31 12.69
C ASP A 217 -7.14 -20.56 12.85
N VAL A 218 -7.72 -21.06 11.76
CA VAL A 218 -8.66 -22.19 11.76
C VAL A 218 -8.03 -23.42 11.09
N VAL A 219 -8.15 -24.58 11.74
CA VAL A 219 -7.69 -25.87 11.19
C VAL A 219 -8.65 -26.30 10.08
N GLY A 220 -8.09 -26.54 8.88
CA GLY A 220 -8.81 -27.14 7.76
C GLY A 220 -9.81 -26.21 7.06
N ARG A 221 -9.37 -25.57 5.96
CA ARG A 221 -10.11 -25.38 4.69
C ARG A 221 -9.24 -24.68 3.66
#